data_AF-A0A5D2WN67-F1
#
_entry.id   AF-A0A5D2WN67-F1
#
_cell.length_a   1.000
_cell.length_b   1.000
_cell.length_c   1.000
_cell.angle_alpha   90.00
_cell.angle_beta   90.00
_cell.angle_gamma   90.00
#
_symmetry.space_group_name_H-M   'P 1'
#
loop_
_entity.id
_entity.type
_entity.pdbx_description
1 polymer ?
#
loop_
_entity_poly.entity_id
_entity_poly.type
_entity_poly.pdbx_seq_one_letter_code
_entity_poly.pdbx_strand_id
1 'polypeptide(L)'
;MSCSIAVSNSPVFSPSSPLFCQSHDALNLTLTHLIPPSSYPPSPSPSSPFMLRLQKPPTGSLLSSSSVSTSPTACMGAGTVETILKRKRPAKLDIPVAKTTTSFGAPKTPCEVRREVESEGDGFSVYCERGRKKAMEDRFSASVELQGNSKQAFFGVFDGHGGAKAAEFAAQKLRRNILDEVDRKRDKTMIKEAVKQGYLKTDAEFLKQDVAGGTCCVTALIQNGNLIVSNAGDCRAVLSRAGVAEPLTSDHRPSREDEKDRIETWGGYVDLCHGSWRIQGCLAVSRGIGDKHLKQWVIAEPETNIINIESDCEFLILASDGLWDKVSNQEAVDIARPKCLAINKTIDPLVACKKLVQLSVSRGSSDDISVMLIQLRNYI
;
A
#
# COMPACT_ATOMS: atom_id res chain seq x y z
N MET A 1 9.57 76.16 17.62
CA MET A 1 8.23 76.74 17.45
C MET A 1 7.20 75.66 17.79
N SER A 2 6.24 76.00 18.66
CA SER A 2 5.00 75.31 19.11
C SER A 2 5.05 73.80 19.42
N CYS A 3 4.87 73.39 20.69
CA CYS A 3 3.62 73.28 21.48
C CYS A 3 2.66 72.20 20.93
N SER A 4 1.97 71.32 21.68
CA SER A 4 1.88 70.99 23.11
C SER A 4 0.76 69.92 23.28
N ILE A 5 0.91 69.00 24.26
CA ILE A 5 -0.14 68.46 25.19
C ILE A 5 -1.16 67.44 24.60
N ALA A 6 -1.61 66.35 25.25
CA ALA A 6 -1.76 66.02 26.68
C ALA A 6 -1.67 64.50 26.99
N VAL A 7 -1.35 64.22 28.26
CA VAL A 7 -1.37 62.94 28.99
C VAL A 7 -2.67 62.85 29.82
N SER A 8 -3.18 61.65 30.14
CA SER A 8 -3.36 61.08 31.50
C SER A 8 -4.71 60.31 31.55
N ASN A 9 -4.94 59.19 32.25
CA ASN A 9 -4.48 58.68 33.55
C ASN A 9 -4.63 57.14 33.64
N SER A 10 -3.72 56.48 34.38
CA SER A 10 -3.83 55.14 35.01
C SER A 10 -4.64 55.24 36.35
N PRO A 11 -4.91 54.19 37.20
CA PRO A 11 -4.00 53.10 37.70
C PRO A 11 -4.65 51.67 37.80
N VAL A 12 -3.91 50.56 37.64
CA VAL A 12 -3.24 49.67 38.64
C VAL A 12 -4.12 49.13 39.80
N PHE A 13 -4.32 47.80 39.90
CA PHE A 13 -3.92 46.91 41.02
C PHE A 13 -4.23 45.42 40.74
N SER A 14 -3.39 44.52 41.28
CA SER A 14 -3.18 43.11 40.92
C SER A 14 -3.91 42.08 41.85
N PRO A 15 -3.55 40.78 41.97
CA PRO A 15 -4.48 39.64 41.91
C PRO A 15 -4.69 38.90 43.26
N SER A 16 -5.56 37.88 43.30
CA SER A 16 -5.65 36.93 44.42
C SER A 16 -6.19 35.55 43.99
N SER A 17 -5.48 34.49 44.36
CA SER A 17 -5.94 33.08 44.46
C SER A 17 -5.78 32.64 45.92
N PRO A 18 -6.00 31.36 46.30
CA PRO A 18 -7.22 30.53 46.28
C PRO A 18 -7.62 30.15 47.73
N LEU A 19 -8.76 29.47 47.98
CA LEU A 19 -8.96 28.63 49.18
C LEU A 19 -10.15 27.66 49.06
N PHE A 20 -9.94 26.48 49.63
CA PHE A 20 -10.80 25.31 49.90
C PHE A 20 -12.24 25.60 50.39
N CYS A 21 -13.21 24.74 50.04
CA CYS A 21 -13.79 23.73 50.96
C CYS A 21 -14.88 22.86 50.28
N GLN A 22 -15.04 21.67 50.83
CA GLN A 22 -15.92 20.55 50.46
C GLN A 22 -17.43 20.86 50.62
N SER A 23 -18.28 20.16 49.87
CA SER A 23 -19.40 19.38 50.44
C SER A 23 -20.10 18.52 49.39
N HIS A 24 -20.49 17.34 49.85
CA HIS A 24 -21.31 16.34 49.18
C HIS A 24 -22.71 16.89 48.91
N ASP A 25 -23.33 16.49 47.79
CA ASP A 25 -24.61 15.78 47.89
C ASP A 25 -25.01 15.09 46.60
N ALA A 26 -25.58 13.90 46.80
CA ALA A 26 -26.03 12.95 45.80
C ALA A 26 -27.34 13.40 45.15
N LEU A 27 -27.45 13.21 43.83
CA LEU A 27 -28.75 13.06 43.18
C LEU A 27 -28.73 11.81 42.31
N ASN A 28 -29.38 10.78 42.86
CA ASN A 28 -29.93 9.64 42.13
C ASN A 28 -30.96 10.14 41.11
N LEU A 29 -30.81 9.72 39.86
CA LEU A 29 -31.92 9.60 38.93
C LEU A 29 -31.98 8.16 38.43
N THR A 30 -32.90 7.41 39.05
CA THR A 30 -33.38 6.11 38.59
C THR A 30 -34.63 6.28 37.74
N LEU A 31 -34.82 5.26 36.90
CA LEU A 31 -36.06 4.71 36.36
C LEU A 31 -36.48 5.06 34.91
N THR A 32 -36.12 4.11 34.02
CA THR A 32 -36.99 3.35 33.09
C THR A 32 -38.02 4.06 32.22
N HIS A 33 -37.94 3.83 30.90
CA HIS A 33 -38.94 3.00 30.22
C HIS A 33 -38.44 2.46 28.87
N LEU A 34 -38.69 1.17 28.65
CA LEU A 34 -38.43 0.37 27.45
C LEU A 34 -39.48 0.63 26.37
N ILE A 35 -39.05 0.78 25.10
CA ILE A 35 -39.79 0.37 23.88
C ILE A 35 -38.79 0.00 22.77
N PRO A 36 -38.82 -1.23 22.22
CA PRO A 36 -38.34 -1.54 20.87
C PRO A 36 -39.49 -2.18 20.02
N PRO A 37 -39.25 -2.57 18.76
CA PRO A 37 -39.23 -1.75 17.55
C PRO A 37 -40.44 -2.04 16.63
N SER A 38 -40.86 -1.08 15.79
CA SER A 38 -41.88 -1.32 14.77
C SER A 38 -41.25 -1.82 13.46
N SER A 39 -41.69 -3.00 13.06
CA SER A 39 -41.48 -3.69 11.79
C SER A 39 -41.87 -2.87 10.55
N TYR A 40 -40.95 -2.73 9.60
CA TYR A 40 -41.26 -2.43 8.21
C TYR A 40 -41.10 -3.71 7.35
N PRO A 41 -42.02 -4.01 6.43
CA PRO A 41 -41.96 -5.20 5.57
C PRO A 41 -40.96 -5.00 4.41
N PRO A 42 -40.37 -6.08 3.86
CA PRO A 42 -39.46 -5.99 2.73
C PRO A 42 -40.22 -5.91 1.39
N SER A 43 -39.80 -4.98 0.54
CA SER A 43 -40.21 -4.89 -0.87
C SER A 43 -39.47 -5.94 -1.71
N PRO A 44 -40.10 -6.54 -2.74
CA PRO A 44 -39.53 -7.66 -3.48
C PRO A 44 -38.49 -7.23 -4.52
N SER A 45 -37.46 -8.06 -4.66
CA SER A 45 -36.41 -8.01 -5.69
C SER A 45 -36.93 -8.40 -7.08
N PRO A 46 -36.48 -7.76 -8.17
CA PRO A 46 -36.72 -8.26 -9.51
C PRO A 46 -35.61 -9.22 -9.96
N SER A 47 -36.06 -10.45 -10.22
CA SER A 47 -35.54 -11.50 -11.09
C SER A 47 -34.43 -11.17 -12.10
N SER A 48 -33.39 -12.00 -12.06
CA SER A 48 -32.39 -12.28 -13.11
C SER A 48 -33.04 -12.90 -14.37
N PRO A 49 -32.55 -12.59 -15.59
CA PRO A 49 -32.82 -13.41 -16.76
C PRO A 49 -31.58 -14.22 -17.19
N PHE A 50 -31.76 -15.55 -17.13
CA PHE A 50 -31.40 -16.55 -18.14
C PHE A 50 -30.03 -16.50 -18.84
N MET A 51 -29.17 -17.44 -18.42
CA MET A 51 -28.05 -18.00 -19.19
C MET A 51 -28.55 -18.89 -20.33
N LEU A 52 -28.25 -18.52 -21.58
CA LEU A 52 -28.41 -19.39 -22.75
C LEU A 52 -27.23 -20.35 -22.85
N ARG A 53 -27.49 -21.63 -22.60
CA ARG A 53 -26.56 -22.75 -22.72
C ARG A 53 -26.69 -23.34 -24.14
N LEU A 54 -25.69 -23.12 -25.00
CA LEU A 54 -25.60 -23.79 -26.31
C LEU A 54 -25.32 -25.29 -26.12
N GLN A 55 -26.16 -26.13 -26.73
CA GLN A 55 -25.95 -27.57 -26.87
C GLN A 55 -25.10 -27.88 -28.11
N LYS A 56 -24.21 -28.86 -27.97
CA LYS A 56 -23.28 -29.39 -28.97
C LYS A 56 -23.92 -30.59 -29.70
N PRO A 57 -23.80 -30.74 -31.03
CA PRO A 57 -24.29 -31.94 -31.73
C PRO A 57 -23.24 -33.08 -31.73
N PRO A 58 -23.67 -34.34 -31.95
CA PRO A 58 -22.90 -35.52 -31.61
C PRO A 58 -21.97 -36.01 -32.72
N THR A 59 -20.98 -36.78 -32.27
CA THR A 59 -20.00 -37.57 -33.03
C THR A 59 -20.62 -38.77 -33.74
N GLY A 60 -20.23 -38.99 -35.01
CA GLY A 60 -20.51 -40.22 -35.78
C GLY A 60 -19.25 -40.71 -36.48
N SER A 61 -18.97 -42.00 -36.30
CA SER A 61 -17.74 -42.73 -36.64
C SER A 61 -17.82 -43.40 -38.02
N LEU A 62 -16.68 -43.37 -38.74
CA LEU A 62 -16.04 -44.35 -39.65
C LEU A 62 -16.86 -45.41 -40.42
N LEU A 63 -16.49 -45.57 -41.71
CA LEU A 63 -16.14 -46.81 -42.48
C LEU A 63 -16.46 -46.54 -43.98
N SER A 64 -15.51 -46.47 -44.92
CA SER A 64 -14.58 -47.45 -45.53
C SER A 64 -15.06 -47.93 -46.91
N SER A 65 -14.11 -47.94 -47.87
CA SER A 65 -14.07 -48.69 -49.16
C SER A 65 -15.18 -48.39 -50.20
N SER A 66 -14.96 -48.39 -51.52
CA SER A 66 -13.88 -48.87 -52.38
C SER A 66 -14.08 -48.32 -53.81
N SER A 67 -12.96 -48.22 -54.52
CA SER A 67 -12.72 -48.09 -55.97
C SER A 67 -13.81 -48.59 -56.93
N VAL A 68 -14.01 -47.88 -58.06
CA VAL A 68 -13.91 -48.43 -59.44
C VAL A 68 -13.62 -47.29 -60.43
N SER A 69 -12.66 -47.57 -61.32
CA SER A 69 -12.18 -46.83 -62.49
C SER A 69 -13.11 -46.95 -63.70
N THR A 70 -13.24 -45.89 -64.52
CA THR A 70 -13.19 -45.95 -66.00
C THR A 70 -13.32 -44.55 -66.62
N SER A 71 -12.53 -44.31 -67.65
CA SER A 71 -12.53 -43.16 -68.57
C SER A 71 -12.83 -43.68 -69.99
N PRO A 72 -12.85 -42.85 -71.07
CA PRO A 72 -13.43 -41.52 -71.27
C PRO A 72 -14.31 -41.47 -72.55
N THR A 73 -15.20 -40.48 -72.72
CA THR A 73 -15.59 -40.02 -74.07
C THR A 73 -16.08 -38.57 -74.07
N ALA A 74 -15.73 -37.85 -75.13
CA ALA A 74 -15.81 -36.41 -75.32
C ALA A 74 -17.21 -35.90 -75.73
N CYS A 75 -17.53 -34.65 -75.37
CA CYS A 75 -18.22 -33.70 -76.25
C CYS A 75 -18.27 -32.27 -75.67
N MET A 76 -17.89 -31.35 -76.55
CA MET A 76 -18.09 -29.89 -76.68
C MET A 76 -19.17 -29.18 -75.82
N GLY A 77 -18.89 -27.93 -75.43
CA GLY A 77 -19.93 -26.89 -75.33
C GLY A 77 -19.85 -25.92 -74.14
N ALA A 78 -19.43 -24.68 -74.43
CA ALA A 78 -19.74 -23.37 -73.83
C ALA A 78 -20.13 -23.24 -72.34
N GLY A 79 -19.43 -22.35 -71.63
CA GLY A 79 -19.89 -21.78 -70.36
C GLY A 79 -18.85 -20.89 -69.69
N THR A 80 -19.03 -19.57 -69.80
CA THR A 80 -18.28 -18.55 -69.06
C THR A 80 -18.71 -18.57 -67.59
N VAL A 81 -17.82 -18.93 -66.66
CA VAL A 81 -18.02 -18.71 -65.21
C VAL A 81 -16.67 -18.41 -64.55
N GLU A 82 -16.65 -17.36 -63.74
CA GLU A 82 -15.51 -16.79 -63.02
C GLU A 82 -14.61 -17.82 -62.31
N THR A 83 -13.31 -17.74 -62.55
CA THR A 83 -12.30 -18.57 -61.89
C THR A 83 -11.90 -17.97 -60.54
N ILE A 84 -12.47 -18.52 -59.46
CA ILE A 84 -11.94 -18.32 -58.10
C ILE A 84 -10.55 -18.96 -58.02
N LEU A 85 -9.50 -18.13 -57.87
CA LEU A 85 -8.12 -18.58 -57.64
C LEU A 85 -8.02 -19.33 -56.31
N LYS A 86 -8.05 -20.67 -56.36
CA LYS A 86 -7.72 -21.52 -55.21
C LYS A 86 -6.23 -21.37 -54.88
N ARG A 87 -5.90 -20.65 -53.80
CA ARG A 87 -4.55 -20.59 -53.23
C ARG A 87 -4.11 -22.01 -52.84
N LYS A 88 -3.12 -22.56 -53.54
CA LYS A 88 -2.43 -23.81 -53.13
C LYS A 88 -1.68 -23.54 -51.81
N ARG A 89 -1.85 -24.42 -50.82
CA ARG A 89 -1.02 -24.41 -49.60
C ARG A 89 0.46 -24.59 -50.01
N PRO A 90 1.41 -23.81 -49.46
CA PRO A 90 2.82 -24.04 -49.72
C PRO A 90 3.26 -25.42 -49.21
N ALA A 91 4.27 -25.99 -49.86
CA ALA A 91 4.86 -27.26 -49.45
C ALA A 91 5.47 -27.15 -48.04
N LYS A 92 5.39 -28.24 -47.27
CA LYS A 92 5.95 -28.36 -45.93
C LYS A 92 7.47 -28.27 -46.01
N LEU A 93 8.08 -27.33 -45.28
CA LEU A 93 9.53 -27.25 -45.13
C LEU A 93 9.99 -28.35 -44.16
N ASP A 94 10.83 -29.27 -44.64
CA ASP A 94 11.55 -30.22 -43.80
C ASP A 94 12.80 -29.53 -43.23
N ILE A 95 12.75 -29.22 -41.94
CA ILE A 95 13.89 -28.69 -41.18
C ILE A 95 14.69 -29.87 -40.63
N PRO A 96 15.99 -30.00 -40.92
CA PRO A 96 16.79 -31.13 -40.44
C PRO A 96 16.96 -31.05 -38.91
N VAL A 97 16.66 -32.16 -38.23
CA VAL A 97 16.89 -32.31 -36.79
C VAL A 97 18.38 -32.49 -36.54
N ALA A 98 19.04 -31.45 -36.03
CA ALA A 98 20.40 -31.54 -35.52
C ALA A 98 20.41 -32.43 -34.26
N LYS A 99 21.20 -33.52 -34.30
CA LYS A 99 21.51 -34.33 -33.12
C LYS A 99 22.57 -33.60 -32.30
N THR A 100 22.15 -32.90 -31.26
CA THR A 100 23.07 -32.29 -30.28
C THR A 100 23.30 -33.28 -29.14
N THR A 101 24.34 -34.10 -29.26
CA THR A 101 24.96 -34.78 -28.11
C THR A 101 25.97 -33.83 -27.48
N THR A 102 25.53 -33.04 -26.50
CA THR A 102 26.41 -32.44 -25.49
C THR A 102 25.65 -32.34 -24.17
N SER A 103 26.32 -32.76 -23.10
CA SER A 103 25.80 -33.01 -21.76
C SER A 103 25.01 -31.84 -21.16
N PHE A 104 23.73 -32.08 -20.86
CA PHE A 104 22.97 -31.24 -19.94
C PHE A 104 23.53 -31.45 -18.53
N GLY A 105 24.44 -30.57 -18.10
CA GLY A 105 24.58 -30.29 -16.68
C GLY A 105 23.22 -29.83 -16.18
N ALA A 106 22.70 -30.50 -15.14
CA ALA A 106 21.43 -30.13 -14.53
C ALA A 106 21.42 -28.61 -14.31
N PRO A 107 20.40 -27.88 -14.81
CA PRO A 107 20.30 -26.47 -14.50
C PRO A 107 20.31 -26.35 -12.97
N LYS A 108 21.18 -25.49 -12.44
CA LYS A 108 21.09 -25.07 -11.05
C LYS A 108 19.63 -24.75 -10.80
N THR A 109 19.04 -25.42 -9.81
CA THR A 109 17.73 -25.12 -9.26
C THR A 109 17.56 -23.60 -9.28
N PRO A 110 16.50 -23.03 -9.86
CA PRO A 110 16.25 -21.60 -9.76
C PRO A 110 16.40 -21.25 -8.28
N CYS A 111 17.27 -20.29 -7.97
CA CYS A 111 17.40 -19.75 -6.61
C CYS A 111 15.97 -19.47 -6.15
N GLU A 112 15.47 -20.25 -5.18
CA GLU A 112 14.14 -20.05 -4.64
C GLU A 112 14.08 -18.61 -4.14
N VAL A 113 13.42 -17.74 -4.89
CA VAL A 113 13.17 -16.36 -4.47
C VAL A 113 12.39 -16.50 -3.18
N ARG A 114 13.05 -16.15 -2.06
CA ARG A 114 12.52 -16.32 -0.72
C ARG A 114 11.12 -15.70 -0.68
N ARG A 115 10.13 -16.52 -0.34
CA ARG A 115 8.74 -16.07 -0.19
C ARG A 115 8.54 -15.22 1.05
N GLU A 116 9.40 -15.39 2.04
CA GLU A 116 9.25 -14.76 3.34
C GLU A 116 10.57 -14.09 3.71
N VAL A 117 10.46 -12.91 4.32
CA VAL A 117 11.59 -12.15 4.86
C VAL A 117 11.20 -11.72 6.27
N GLU A 118 12.03 -12.07 7.25
CA GLU A 118 11.86 -11.63 8.62
C GLU A 118 13.12 -10.92 9.11
N SER A 119 12.94 -9.92 9.96
CA SER A 119 14.04 -9.25 10.64
C SER A 119 13.56 -8.75 11.99
N GLU A 120 14.43 -8.85 12.99
CA GLU A 120 14.20 -8.32 14.32
C GLU A 120 15.40 -7.48 14.75
N GLY A 121 15.14 -6.47 15.57
CA GLY A 121 16.16 -5.64 16.19
C GLY A 121 15.65 -5.04 17.48
N ASP A 122 16.47 -4.19 18.10
CA ASP A 122 16.07 -3.57 19.37
C ASP A 122 14.85 -2.66 19.17
N GLY A 123 13.72 -3.05 19.77
CA GLY A 123 12.47 -2.30 19.69
C GLY A 123 11.66 -2.46 18.40
N PHE A 124 12.00 -3.37 17.49
CA PHE A 124 11.14 -3.63 16.31
C PHE A 124 11.21 -5.07 15.79
N SER A 125 10.13 -5.52 15.15
CA SER A 125 10.07 -6.76 14.37
C SER A 125 9.37 -6.50 13.05
N VAL A 126 9.85 -7.08 11.96
CA VAL A 126 9.24 -6.99 10.64
C VAL A 126 9.12 -8.37 10.02
N TYR A 127 7.97 -8.62 9.41
CA TYR A 127 7.71 -9.81 8.62
C TYR A 127 7.09 -9.40 7.30
N CYS A 128 7.64 -9.93 6.22
CA CYS A 128 7.13 -9.72 4.89
C CYS A 128 6.90 -11.07 4.19
N GLU A 129 5.79 -11.18 3.48
CA GLU A 129 5.44 -12.34 2.67
C GLU A 129 5.12 -11.91 1.25
N ARG A 130 5.74 -12.57 0.28
CA ARG A 130 5.50 -12.36 -1.15
C ARG A 130 4.13 -12.93 -1.51
N GLY A 131 3.32 -12.12 -2.19
CA GLY A 131 2.06 -12.51 -2.75
C GLY A 131 2.19 -13.40 -3.99
N ARG A 132 1.20 -13.29 -4.89
CA ARG A 132 1.16 -14.08 -6.14
C ARG A 132 2.09 -13.55 -7.23
N LYS A 133 2.74 -12.41 -7.00
CA LYS A 133 3.72 -11.81 -7.92
C LYS A 133 4.94 -12.74 -8.08
N LYS A 134 5.64 -12.61 -9.23
CA LYS A 134 6.85 -13.42 -9.52
C LYS A 134 8.02 -13.05 -8.60
N ALA A 135 8.12 -11.78 -8.24
CA ALA A 135 9.10 -11.23 -7.34
C ALA A 135 8.39 -10.45 -6.24
N MET A 136 9.02 -10.40 -5.08
CA MET A 136 8.58 -9.51 -4.00
C MET A 136 9.04 -8.10 -4.35
N GLU A 137 8.11 -7.17 -4.49
CA GLU A 137 8.34 -5.76 -4.81
C GLU A 137 8.42 -4.89 -3.55
N ASP A 138 7.80 -5.33 -2.46
CA ASP A 138 7.89 -4.72 -1.14
C ASP A 138 9.32 -4.68 -0.57
N ARG A 139 9.69 -3.59 0.08
CA ARG A 139 10.93 -3.43 0.86
C ARG A 139 10.63 -2.77 2.20
N PHE A 140 11.59 -2.88 3.11
CA PHE A 140 11.56 -2.15 4.38
C PHE A 140 12.94 -1.56 4.68
N SER A 141 12.97 -0.59 5.59
CA SER A 141 14.19 -0.03 6.15
C SER A 141 14.00 0.15 7.65
N ALA A 142 14.96 -0.33 8.44
CA ALA A 142 14.97 -0.14 9.88
C ALA A 142 16.41 0.24 10.30
N SER A 143 16.53 1.31 11.07
CA SER A 143 17.81 1.81 11.57
C SER A 143 17.59 2.37 12.96
N VAL A 144 18.08 1.64 13.95
CA VAL A 144 18.06 2.03 15.37
C VAL A 144 19.36 2.75 15.74
N GLU A 145 19.38 3.39 16.90
CA GLU A 145 20.55 4.10 17.44
C GLU A 145 21.15 5.13 16.47
N LEU A 146 20.29 5.93 15.82
CA LEU A 146 20.75 6.93 14.85
C LEU A 146 21.69 7.93 15.51
N GLN A 147 22.80 8.23 14.82
CA GLN A 147 23.86 9.12 15.31
C GLN A 147 24.41 8.71 16.70
N GLY A 148 24.35 7.43 17.06
CA GLY A 148 24.80 6.91 18.36
C GLY A 148 23.84 7.18 19.51
N ASN A 149 22.60 7.59 19.23
CA ASN A 149 21.58 7.87 20.24
C ASN A 149 20.49 6.78 20.20
N SER A 150 20.41 5.96 21.25
CA SER A 150 19.43 4.87 21.37
C SER A 150 17.97 5.32 21.38
N LYS A 151 17.72 6.62 21.61
CA LYS A 151 16.38 7.23 21.54
C LYS A 151 16.06 7.79 20.14
N GLN A 152 16.89 7.51 19.14
CA GLN A 152 16.65 7.91 17.75
C GLN A 152 16.62 6.70 16.84
N ALA A 153 15.57 6.61 16.01
CA ALA A 153 15.40 5.50 15.08
C ALA A 153 14.65 5.94 13.83
N PHE A 154 14.87 5.24 12.72
CA PHE A 154 14.15 5.42 11.47
C PHE A 154 13.61 4.07 11.01
N PHE A 155 12.35 4.07 10.62
CA PHE A 155 11.63 2.93 10.09
C PHE A 155 10.90 3.32 8.82
N GLY A 156 10.75 2.37 7.90
CA GLY A 156 9.92 2.56 6.72
C GLY A 156 9.51 1.26 6.04
N VAL A 157 8.33 1.29 5.44
CA VAL A 157 7.78 0.24 4.58
C VAL A 157 7.53 0.86 3.21
N PHE A 158 7.96 0.13 2.18
CA PHE A 158 7.97 0.58 0.79
C PHE A 158 7.26 -0.46 -0.07
N ASP A 159 6.06 -0.16 -0.53
CA ASP A 159 5.29 -1.05 -1.40
C ASP A 159 5.63 -0.70 -2.86
N GLY A 160 6.18 -1.66 -3.59
CA GLY A 160 6.69 -1.43 -4.94
C GLY A 160 5.70 -1.86 -6.01
N HIS A 161 5.61 -1.09 -7.10
CA HIS A 161 4.82 -1.46 -8.27
C HIS A 161 5.59 -1.20 -9.57
N GLY A 162 5.35 -2.05 -10.58
CA GLY A 162 6.07 -1.96 -11.85
C GLY A 162 7.55 -2.35 -11.75
N GLY A 163 7.90 -3.15 -10.73
CA GLY A 163 9.26 -3.58 -10.39
C GLY A 163 9.71 -3.12 -9.00
N ALA A 164 10.59 -3.91 -8.37
CA ALA A 164 11.07 -3.64 -7.01
C ALA A 164 12.08 -2.49 -6.88
N LYS A 165 12.60 -1.96 -8.00
CA LYS A 165 13.73 -1.02 -8.00
C LYS A 165 13.42 0.31 -7.30
N ALA A 166 12.19 0.81 -7.40
CA ALA A 166 11.78 2.03 -6.71
C ALA A 166 11.76 1.84 -5.19
N ALA A 167 11.15 0.75 -4.72
CA ALA A 167 11.13 0.37 -3.30
C ALA A 167 12.54 0.12 -2.74
N GLU A 168 13.39 -0.58 -3.50
CA GLU A 168 14.81 -0.79 -3.13
C GLU A 168 15.56 0.53 -2.98
N PHE A 169 15.37 1.44 -3.93
CA PHE A 169 16.01 2.75 -3.90
C PHE A 169 15.53 3.59 -2.72
N ALA A 170 14.21 3.64 -2.48
CA ALA A 170 13.63 4.36 -1.36
C ALA A 170 14.14 3.81 -0.01
N ALA A 171 14.15 2.48 0.16
CA ALA A 171 14.66 1.82 1.36
C ALA A 171 16.13 2.16 1.68
N GLN A 172 16.95 2.36 0.63
CA GLN A 172 18.37 2.70 0.76
C GLN A 172 18.64 4.20 0.96
N LYS A 173 17.86 5.08 0.32
CA LYS A 173 18.20 6.51 0.19
C LYS A 173 17.33 7.44 1.02
N LEU A 174 16.06 7.10 1.23
CA LEU A 174 15.08 8.02 1.82
C LEU A 174 15.48 8.43 3.24
N ARG A 175 15.91 7.47 4.07
CA ARG A 175 16.42 7.74 5.43
C ARG A 175 17.50 8.81 5.42
N ARG A 176 18.55 8.60 4.62
CA ARG A 176 19.69 9.52 4.55
C ARG A 176 19.25 10.90 4.07
N ASN A 177 18.45 10.95 3.00
CA ASN A 177 17.97 12.22 2.46
C ASN A 177 17.10 12.99 3.46
N ILE A 178 16.27 12.31 4.26
CA ILE A 178 15.50 12.95 5.34
C ILE A 178 16.45 13.47 6.43
N LEU A 179 17.38 12.63 6.92
CA LEU A 179 18.29 13.03 7.99
C LEU A 179 19.19 14.20 7.58
N ASP A 180 19.72 14.20 6.35
CA ASP A 180 20.52 15.30 5.82
C ASP A 180 19.73 16.62 5.80
N GLU A 181 18.45 16.59 5.40
CA GLU A 181 17.60 17.79 5.39
C GLU A 181 17.20 18.23 6.81
N VAL A 182 16.99 17.29 7.73
CA VAL A 182 16.71 17.59 9.15
C VAL A 182 17.92 18.23 9.80
N ASP A 183 19.12 17.66 9.64
CA ASP A 183 20.37 18.19 10.20
C ASP A 183 20.72 19.57 9.63
N ARG A 184 20.40 19.82 8.35
CA ARG A 184 20.59 21.12 7.70
C ARG A 184 19.69 22.20 8.29
N LYS A 185 18.50 21.84 8.77
CA LYS A 185 17.54 22.79 9.34
C LYS A 185 17.71 22.88 10.85
N ARG A 186 18.27 24.02 11.30
CA ARG A 186 18.47 24.28 12.74
C ARG A 186 17.17 24.49 13.53
N ASP A 187 16.08 24.80 12.85
CA ASP A 187 14.79 25.07 13.49
C ASP A 187 13.90 23.82 13.51
N LYS A 188 13.55 23.38 14.71
CA LYS A 188 12.66 22.22 14.96
C LYS A 188 11.25 22.43 14.38
N THR A 189 10.80 23.68 14.21
CA THR A 189 9.49 23.96 13.59
C THR A 189 9.45 23.61 12.10
N MET A 190 10.61 23.43 11.47
CA MET A 190 10.76 23.14 10.05
C MET A 190 10.92 21.65 9.73
N ILE A 191 10.74 20.76 10.71
CA ILE A 191 10.96 19.31 10.52
C ILE A 191 10.01 18.71 9.48
N LYS A 192 8.73 19.13 9.42
CA LYS A 192 7.79 18.67 8.37
C LYS A 192 8.31 19.01 6.98
N GLU A 193 8.80 20.23 6.81
CA GLU A 193 9.36 20.67 5.54
C GLU A 193 10.68 19.96 5.24
N ALA A 194 11.53 19.67 6.25
CA ALA A 194 12.74 18.87 6.04
C ALA A 194 12.41 17.46 5.54
N VAL A 195 11.42 16.79 6.15
CA VAL A 195 10.97 15.46 5.71
C VAL A 195 10.41 15.53 4.30
N LYS A 196 9.56 16.52 3.99
CA LYS A 196 9.07 16.77 2.63
C LYS A 196 10.22 16.90 1.62
N GLN A 197 11.23 17.71 1.92
CA GLN A 197 12.41 17.85 1.05
C GLN A 197 13.18 16.54 0.90
N GLY A 198 13.29 15.73 1.95
CA GLY A 198 13.89 14.39 1.88
C GLY A 198 13.17 13.46 0.90
N TYR A 199 11.83 13.45 0.90
CA TYR A 199 11.01 12.71 -0.06
C TYR A 199 11.20 13.24 -1.49
N LEU A 200 11.05 14.54 -1.70
CA LEU A 200 11.20 15.17 -3.03
C LEU A 200 12.60 14.96 -3.62
N LYS A 201 13.64 15.05 -2.79
CA LYS A 201 15.03 14.77 -3.19
C LYS A 201 15.21 13.31 -3.59
N THR A 202 14.66 12.38 -2.82
CA THR A 202 14.75 10.95 -3.13
C THR A 202 14.05 10.61 -4.44
N ASP A 203 12.88 11.21 -4.68
CA ASP A 203 12.17 11.09 -5.94
C ASP A 203 12.97 11.66 -7.13
N ALA A 204 13.48 12.89 -7.00
CA ALA A 204 14.31 13.51 -8.02
C ALA A 204 15.59 12.71 -8.33
N GLU A 205 16.19 12.04 -7.32
CA GLU A 205 17.31 11.12 -7.53
C GLU A 205 16.89 9.83 -8.25
N PHE A 206 15.73 9.27 -7.92
CA PHE A 206 15.23 8.06 -8.57
C PHE A 206 14.84 8.30 -10.05
N LEU A 207 14.18 9.42 -10.35
CA LEU A 207 13.76 9.78 -11.71
C LEU A 207 14.95 9.94 -12.69
N LYS A 208 16.16 10.18 -12.17
CA LYS A 208 17.41 10.23 -12.96
C LYS A 208 17.95 8.85 -13.37
N GLN A 209 17.50 7.77 -12.72
CA GLN A 209 17.93 6.41 -13.08
C GLN A 209 17.25 5.87 -14.34
N ASP A 210 16.22 6.55 -14.83
CA ASP A 210 15.45 6.17 -16.02
C ASP A 210 14.91 4.72 -15.98
N VAL A 211 14.46 4.33 -14.77
CA VAL A 211 13.85 3.04 -14.49
C VAL A 211 12.34 3.23 -14.34
N ALA A 212 11.56 2.31 -14.89
CA ALA A 212 10.11 2.29 -14.74
C ALA A 212 9.66 1.78 -13.36
N GLY A 213 8.41 2.09 -13.01
CA GLY A 213 7.80 1.71 -11.73
C GLY A 213 7.86 2.83 -10.70
N GLY A 214 7.29 2.53 -9.54
CA GLY A 214 7.18 3.44 -8.42
C GLY A 214 7.03 2.69 -7.11
N THR A 215 6.92 3.45 -6.02
CA THR A 215 6.71 2.88 -4.70
C THR A 215 5.92 3.82 -3.80
N CYS A 216 4.99 3.25 -3.04
CA CYS A 216 4.37 3.89 -1.88
C CYS A 216 5.33 3.81 -0.69
N CYS A 217 5.35 4.86 0.12
CA CYS A 217 6.28 5.01 1.23
C CYS A 217 5.50 5.40 2.49
N VAL A 218 5.66 4.63 3.56
CA VAL A 218 5.34 5.09 4.91
C VAL A 218 6.59 5.02 5.78
N THR A 219 6.91 6.11 6.48
CA THR A 219 8.12 6.22 7.30
C THR A 219 7.81 6.75 8.69
N ALA A 220 8.55 6.27 9.69
CA ALA A 220 8.54 6.80 11.04
C ALA A 220 9.97 7.19 11.45
N LEU A 221 10.16 8.47 11.81
CA LEU A 221 11.38 8.98 12.42
C LEU A 221 11.09 9.28 13.88
N ILE A 222 11.85 8.66 14.78
CA ILE A 222 11.80 8.91 16.21
C ILE A 222 12.99 9.80 16.56
N GLN A 223 12.73 10.98 17.11
CA GLN A 223 13.77 11.92 17.52
C GLN A 223 13.30 12.85 18.63
N ASN A 224 14.11 12.98 19.69
CA ASN A 224 13.85 13.90 20.82
C ASN A 224 12.48 13.67 21.49
N GLY A 225 12.06 12.41 21.65
CA GLY A 225 10.74 12.06 22.22
C GLY A 225 9.55 12.30 21.28
N ASN A 226 9.80 12.75 20.04
CA ASN A 226 8.77 12.91 19.02
C ASN A 226 8.77 11.72 18.07
N LEU A 227 7.57 11.32 17.65
CA LEU A 227 7.32 10.40 16.56
C LEU A 227 6.82 11.20 15.36
N ILE A 228 7.63 11.26 14.31
CA ILE A 228 7.34 11.91 13.03
C ILE A 228 6.96 10.82 12.03
N VAL A 229 5.70 10.75 11.66
CA VAL A 229 5.18 9.79 10.69
C VAL A 229 4.82 10.49 9.40
N SER A 230 5.30 9.94 8.28
CA SER A 230 5.06 10.50 6.96
C SER A 230 4.64 9.42 5.98
N ASN A 231 3.65 9.73 5.13
CA ASN A 231 3.13 8.82 4.12
C ASN A 231 3.05 9.49 2.73
N ALA A 232 3.42 8.76 1.69
CA ALA A 232 3.17 9.08 0.29
C ALA A 232 2.79 7.79 -0.44
N GLY A 233 1.49 7.59 -0.68
CA GLY A 233 0.92 6.34 -1.17
C GLY A 233 -0.16 5.78 -0.25
N ASP A 234 -0.46 4.49 -0.38
CA ASP A 234 -1.50 3.76 0.35
C ASP A 234 -0.95 2.72 1.35
N CYS A 235 0.34 2.77 1.64
CA CYS A 235 0.86 2.26 2.91
C CYS A 235 0.24 3.05 4.08
N ARG A 236 0.16 2.42 5.27
CA ARG A 236 -0.44 3.07 6.43
C ARG A 236 0.33 2.82 7.72
N ALA A 237 0.32 3.83 8.58
CA ALA A 237 0.82 3.80 9.95
C ALA A 237 -0.34 3.89 10.95
N VAL A 238 -0.41 2.94 11.89
CA VAL A 238 -1.43 2.89 12.94
C VAL A 238 -0.76 2.77 14.30
N LEU A 239 -1.03 3.72 15.19
CA LEU A 239 -0.58 3.72 16.58
C LEU A 239 -1.54 2.93 17.46
N SER A 240 -1.02 2.11 18.37
CA SER A 240 -1.79 1.64 19.53
C SER A 240 -1.61 2.61 20.69
N ARG A 241 -2.69 3.30 21.06
CA ARG A 241 -2.74 4.18 22.23
C ARG A 241 -3.67 3.57 23.27
N ALA A 242 -3.09 3.07 24.37
CA ALA A 242 -3.83 2.35 25.42
C ALA A 242 -4.77 1.23 24.90
N GLY A 243 -4.42 0.60 23.78
CA GLY A 243 -5.20 -0.45 23.12
C GLY A 243 -6.22 0.02 22.09
N VAL A 244 -6.34 1.33 21.84
CA VAL A 244 -7.16 1.89 20.77
C VAL A 244 -6.28 2.17 19.56
N ALA A 245 -6.75 1.79 18.37
CA ALA A 245 -6.07 2.07 17.12
C ALA A 245 -6.29 3.51 16.66
N GLU A 246 -5.20 4.25 16.53
CA GLU A 246 -5.16 5.62 16.04
C GLU A 246 -4.38 5.67 14.71
N PRO A 247 -5.05 5.78 13.55
CA PRO A 247 -4.35 5.93 12.27
C PRO A 247 -3.64 7.28 12.23
N LEU A 248 -2.31 7.27 12.08
CA LEU A 248 -1.50 8.49 12.00
C LEU A 248 -1.36 9.03 10.57
N THR A 249 -1.76 8.22 9.58
CA THR A 249 -1.70 8.53 8.15
C THR A 249 -3.04 8.23 7.48
N SER A 250 -3.35 8.97 6.43
CA SER A 250 -4.43 8.63 5.50
C SER A 250 -3.84 8.15 4.18
N ASP A 251 -4.46 7.14 3.57
CA ASP A 251 -4.02 6.58 2.30
C ASP A 251 -4.23 7.59 1.16
N HIS A 252 -3.27 7.65 0.24
CA HIS A 252 -3.31 8.49 -0.95
C HIS A 252 -3.79 7.67 -2.14
N ARG A 253 -5.10 7.41 -2.16
CA ARG A 253 -5.78 6.72 -3.27
C ARG A 253 -6.45 7.77 -4.18
N PRO A 254 -6.52 7.54 -5.50
CA PRO A 254 -7.20 8.44 -6.44
C PRO A 254 -8.69 8.66 -6.15
N SER A 255 -9.30 7.80 -5.33
CA SER A 255 -10.68 7.94 -4.87
C SER A 255 -10.87 9.00 -3.78
N ARG A 256 -9.80 9.41 -3.10
CA ARG A 256 -9.84 10.44 -2.05
C ARG A 256 -10.17 11.78 -2.70
N GLU A 257 -11.16 12.49 -2.18
CA GLU A 257 -11.77 13.64 -2.86
C GLU A 257 -10.75 14.73 -3.21
N ASP A 258 -9.89 15.11 -2.28
CA ASP A 258 -8.86 16.14 -2.48
C ASP A 258 -7.77 15.70 -3.49
N GLU A 259 -7.39 14.43 -3.48
CA GLU A 259 -6.46 13.87 -4.46
C GLU A 259 -7.08 13.81 -5.85
N LYS A 260 -8.34 13.39 -5.95
CA LYS A 260 -9.10 13.39 -7.20
C LYS A 260 -9.20 14.80 -7.78
N ASP A 261 -9.62 15.77 -6.97
CA ASP A 261 -9.74 17.16 -7.37
C ASP A 261 -8.40 17.73 -7.85
N ARG A 262 -7.30 17.41 -7.14
CA ARG A 262 -5.94 17.79 -7.55
C ARG A 262 -5.56 17.22 -8.92
N ILE A 263 -5.83 15.93 -9.14
CA ILE A 263 -5.52 15.23 -10.41
C ILE A 263 -6.32 15.82 -11.57
N GLU A 264 -7.62 16.01 -11.39
CA GLU A 264 -8.52 16.54 -12.42
C GLU A 264 -8.23 18.01 -12.74
N THR A 265 -7.91 18.82 -11.73
CA THR A 265 -7.50 20.22 -11.91
C THR A 265 -6.22 20.33 -12.75
N TRP A 266 -5.31 19.37 -12.64
CA TRP A 266 -4.08 19.31 -13.43
C TRP A 266 -4.25 18.59 -14.78
N GLY A 267 -5.49 18.46 -15.26
CA GLY A 267 -5.82 17.88 -16.57
C GLY A 267 -5.70 16.35 -16.63
N GLY A 268 -5.62 15.69 -15.47
CA GLY A 268 -5.74 14.24 -15.37
C GLY A 268 -7.20 13.79 -15.31
N TYR A 269 -7.42 12.49 -15.28
CA TYR A 269 -8.72 11.92 -14.91
C TYR A 269 -8.52 10.72 -14.00
N VAL A 270 -9.54 10.45 -13.18
CA VAL A 270 -9.60 9.26 -12.33
C VAL A 270 -10.77 8.41 -12.80
N ASP A 271 -10.48 7.16 -13.14
CA ASP A 271 -11.48 6.22 -13.67
C ASP A 271 -11.57 4.95 -12.81
N LEU A 272 -12.76 4.35 -12.76
CA LEU A 272 -13.01 3.14 -11.98
C LEU A 272 -12.78 1.91 -12.86
N CYS A 273 -11.56 1.36 -12.83
CA CYS A 273 -11.19 0.20 -13.62
C CYS A 273 -11.18 -1.07 -12.77
N HIS A 274 -11.99 -2.06 -13.13
CA HIS A 274 -12.08 -3.35 -12.44
C HIS A 274 -12.34 -3.25 -10.92
N GLY A 275 -13.10 -2.22 -10.50
CA GLY A 275 -13.44 -2.00 -9.08
C GLY A 275 -12.40 -1.21 -8.28
N SER A 276 -11.33 -0.70 -8.92
CA SER A 276 -10.35 0.19 -8.28
C SER A 276 -10.23 1.51 -9.03
N TRP A 277 -10.20 2.62 -8.30
CA TRP A 277 -9.99 3.94 -8.88
C TRP A 277 -8.54 4.10 -9.32
N ARG A 278 -8.33 4.56 -10.56
CA ARG A 278 -7.02 4.67 -11.18
C ARG A 278 -6.82 5.99 -11.90
N ILE A 279 -5.64 6.57 -11.73
CA ILE A 279 -5.18 7.74 -12.48
C ILE A 279 -4.92 7.33 -13.91
N GLN A 280 -5.54 8.02 -14.87
CA GLN A 280 -5.40 7.75 -16.30
C GLN A 280 -5.73 6.28 -16.65
N GLY A 281 -6.59 5.62 -15.85
CA GLY A 281 -6.89 4.18 -15.98
C GLY A 281 -5.74 3.22 -15.61
N CYS A 282 -4.57 3.74 -15.18
CA CYS A 282 -3.34 2.97 -14.99
C CYS A 282 -3.03 2.67 -13.52
N LEU A 283 -2.87 3.71 -12.69
CA LEU A 283 -2.26 3.58 -11.36
C LEU A 283 -3.27 3.82 -10.23
N ALA A 284 -3.31 2.93 -9.23
CA ALA A 284 -4.27 2.96 -8.13
C ALA A 284 -3.83 3.81 -6.92
N VAL A 285 -2.72 4.54 -7.04
CA VAL A 285 -2.15 5.40 -6.00
C VAL A 285 -1.90 6.80 -6.56
N SER A 286 -2.09 7.83 -5.73
CA SER A 286 -1.98 9.23 -6.16
C SER A 286 -0.69 9.91 -5.73
N ARG A 287 0.08 9.30 -4.82
CA ARG A 287 1.37 9.78 -4.35
C ARG A 287 2.36 8.63 -4.23
N GLY A 288 3.64 8.94 -4.40
CA GLY A 288 4.71 7.95 -4.34
C GLY A 288 6.02 8.44 -4.96
N ILE A 289 7.06 7.64 -4.80
CA ILE A 289 8.38 7.85 -5.42
C ILE A 289 8.42 7.10 -6.76
N GLY A 290 8.94 7.75 -7.81
CA GLY A 290 8.97 7.20 -9.15
C GLY A 290 7.77 7.59 -10.00
N ASP A 291 7.28 6.64 -10.80
CA ASP A 291 6.18 6.83 -11.76
C ASP A 291 6.41 8.01 -12.72
N LYS A 292 7.62 8.09 -13.30
CA LYS A 292 8.05 9.18 -14.18
C LYS A 292 7.01 9.57 -15.24
N HIS A 293 6.35 8.58 -15.83
CA HIS A 293 5.33 8.75 -16.87
C HIS A 293 4.00 9.37 -16.37
N LEU A 294 3.73 9.32 -15.06
CA LEU A 294 2.55 9.90 -14.42
C LEU A 294 2.90 11.02 -13.43
N LYS A 295 4.16 11.48 -13.39
CA LYS A 295 4.66 12.43 -12.37
C LYS A 295 3.93 13.76 -12.35
N GLN A 296 3.26 14.12 -13.44
CA GLN A 296 2.34 15.26 -13.47
C GLN A 296 1.24 15.12 -12.41
N TRP A 297 0.72 13.93 -12.15
CA TRP A 297 -0.38 13.68 -11.21
C TRP A 297 0.06 12.92 -9.96
N VAL A 298 1.05 12.03 -10.08
CA VAL A 298 1.62 11.25 -8.98
C VAL A 298 2.76 12.02 -8.33
N ILE A 299 2.48 12.67 -7.20
CA ILE A 299 3.46 13.53 -6.51
C ILE A 299 4.20 12.76 -5.42
N ALA A 300 5.46 13.13 -5.16
CA ALA A 300 6.25 12.54 -4.08
C ALA A 300 6.11 13.26 -2.73
N GLU A 301 5.26 14.29 -2.65
CA GLU A 301 5.07 15.07 -1.42
C GLU A 301 4.31 14.25 -0.35
N PRO A 302 4.93 14.02 0.83
CA PRO A 302 4.30 13.24 1.87
C PRO A 302 3.37 14.10 2.75
N GLU A 303 2.34 13.47 3.30
CA GLU A 303 1.62 14.01 4.46
C GLU A 303 2.35 13.59 5.73
N THR A 304 2.63 14.56 6.62
CA THR A 304 3.44 14.34 7.83
C THR A 304 2.69 14.75 9.09
N ASN A 305 2.58 13.79 10.00
CA ASN A 305 2.06 13.95 11.35
C ASN A 305 3.20 13.85 12.38
N ILE A 306 3.12 14.66 13.43
CA ILE A 306 4.11 14.68 14.51
C ILE A 306 3.35 14.58 15.82
N ILE A 307 3.68 13.57 16.61
CA ILE A 307 3.12 13.39 17.95
C ILE A 307 4.26 13.19 18.94
N ASN A 308 4.00 13.53 20.20
CA ASN A 308 4.91 13.20 21.29
C ASN A 308 4.69 11.73 21.68
N ILE A 309 5.77 11.02 21.97
CA ILE A 309 5.70 9.66 22.48
C ILE A 309 5.42 9.75 23.98
N GLU A 310 4.15 9.54 24.34
CA GLU A 310 3.68 9.51 25.72
C GLU A 310 3.62 8.07 26.25
N SER A 311 3.43 7.91 27.56
CA SER A 311 3.43 6.59 28.22
C SER A 311 2.30 5.64 27.77
N ASP A 312 1.24 6.20 27.20
CA ASP A 312 0.08 5.50 26.64
C ASP A 312 0.30 5.04 25.18
N CYS A 313 1.34 5.54 24.50
CA CYS A 313 1.78 5.06 23.19
C CYS A 313 2.47 3.69 23.35
N GLU A 314 1.78 2.61 23.01
CA GLU A 314 2.27 1.24 23.23
C GLU A 314 3.23 0.79 22.12
N PHE A 315 2.76 0.80 20.88
CA PHE A 315 3.51 0.39 19.69
C PHE A 315 2.93 1.02 18.42
N LEU A 316 3.72 1.04 17.34
CA LEU A 316 3.32 1.51 16.01
C LEU A 316 3.34 0.33 15.03
N ILE A 317 2.32 0.25 14.17
CA ILE A 317 2.25 -0.67 13.04
C ILE A 317 2.50 0.13 11.76
N LEU A 318 3.52 -0.23 10.98
CA LEU A 318 3.69 0.21 9.60
C LEU A 318 3.42 -0.98 8.68
N ALA A 319 2.57 -0.83 7.68
CA ALA A 319 2.33 -1.90 6.71
C ALA A 319 1.90 -1.40 5.33
N SER A 320 2.11 -2.24 4.32
CA SER A 320 1.60 -2.08 2.95
C SER A 320 0.10 -2.36 2.87
N ASP A 321 -0.53 -1.98 1.75
CA ASP A 321 -1.97 -2.18 1.58
C ASP A 321 -2.37 -3.65 1.48
N GLY A 322 -1.41 -4.53 1.15
CA GLY A 322 -1.53 -5.98 1.26
C GLY A 322 -2.02 -6.46 2.64
N LEU A 323 -1.79 -5.69 3.72
CA LEU A 323 -2.45 -5.87 5.01
C LEU A 323 -3.78 -5.10 5.10
N TRP A 324 -3.72 -3.79 4.89
CA TRP A 324 -4.80 -2.85 5.22
C TRP A 324 -6.07 -3.00 4.38
N ASP A 325 -5.97 -3.64 3.21
CA ASP A 325 -7.11 -4.00 2.38
C ASP A 325 -7.96 -5.14 2.96
N LYS A 326 -7.40 -5.92 3.90
CA LYS A 326 -8.07 -7.09 4.48
C LYS A 326 -8.25 -7.01 5.99
N VAL A 327 -7.46 -6.20 6.69
CA VAL A 327 -7.46 -6.12 8.15
C VAL A 327 -7.73 -4.68 8.58
N SER A 328 -8.69 -4.51 9.49
CA SER A 328 -9.02 -3.17 10.00
C SER A 328 -7.98 -2.67 11.00
N ASN A 329 -7.90 -1.35 11.18
CA ASN A 329 -6.93 -0.73 12.10
C ASN A 329 -7.05 -1.28 13.54
N GLN A 330 -8.28 -1.36 14.07
CA GLN A 330 -8.51 -1.85 15.44
C GLN A 330 -8.21 -3.34 15.57
N GLU A 331 -8.61 -4.14 14.60
CA GLU A 331 -8.32 -5.57 14.60
C GLU A 331 -6.81 -5.85 14.57
N ALA A 332 -6.05 -5.06 13.81
CA ALA A 332 -4.60 -5.19 13.77
C ALA A 332 -3.97 -4.92 15.15
N VAL A 333 -4.45 -3.88 15.84
CA VAL A 333 -4.02 -3.55 17.21
C VAL A 333 -4.42 -4.66 18.19
N ASP A 334 -5.64 -5.17 18.13
CA ASP A 334 -6.13 -6.22 19.04
C ASP A 334 -5.33 -7.53 18.91
N ILE A 335 -4.87 -7.85 17.70
CA ILE A 335 -4.01 -9.03 17.44
C ILE A 335 -2.58 -8.81 17.90
N ALA A 336 -2.02 -7.62 17.65
CA ALA A 336 -0.62 -7.31 17.97
C ALA A 336 -0.39 -7.07 19.47
N ARG A 337 -1.32 -6.38 20.13
CA ARG A 337 -1.18 -5.90 21.51
C ARG A 337 -0.83 -6.99 22.54
N PRO A 338 -1.45 -8.19 22.55
CA PRO A 338 -1.11 -9.25 23.49
C PRO A 338 0.30 -9.84 23.33
N LYS A 339 0.97 -9.54 22.21
CA LYS A 339 2.33 -9.99 21.87
C LYS A 339 3.36 -8.88 21.99
N CYS A 340 2.95 -7.63 21.89
CA CYS A 340 3.81 -6.46 22.14
C CYS A 340 3.86 -6.08 23.63
N LEU A 341 2.82 -6.39 24.40
CA LEU A 341 2.79 -6.15 25.84
C LEU A 341 3.07 -7.45 26.61
N ALA A 342 3.77 -7.35 27.74
CA ALA A 342 4.09 -8.49 28.64
C ALA A 342 2.87 -9.16 29.30
N ILE A 343 1.66 -8.97 28.77
CA ILE A 343 0.39 -9.49 29.29
C ILE A 343 0.43 -11.02 29.42
N ASN A 344 1.14 -11.71 28.52
CA ASN A 344 1.22 -13.17 28.47
C ASN A 344 2.64 -13.74 28.75
N LYS A 345 3.48 -13.02 29.50
CA LYS A 345 4.89 -13.38 29.87
C LYS A 345 5.91 -13.45 28.73
N THR A 346 5.51 -13.67 27.48
CA THR A 346 6.41 -13.63 26.30
C THR A 346 6.07 -12.45 25.41
N ILE A 347 6.98 -11.46 25.34
CA ILE A 347 6.93 -10.40 24.33
C ILE A 347 7.56 -10.97 23.06
N ASP A 348 6.78 -11.03 21.98
CA ASP A 348 7.22 -11.55 20.68
C ASP A 348 6.45 -10.83 19.56
N PRO A 349 6.88 -9.61 19.19
CA PRO A 349 6.22 -8.83 18.16
C PRO A 349 6.31 -9.49 16.78
N LEU A 350 7.34 -10.30 16.50
CA LEU A 350 7.45 -11.03 15.23
C LEU A 350 6.30 -12.02 15.05
N VAL A 351 5.90 -12.74 16.10
CA VAL A 351 4.71 -13.60 16.05
C VAL A 351 3.44 -12.80 15.76
N ALA A 352 3.33 -11.57 16.26
CA ALA A 352 2.22 -10.70 15.87
C ALA A 352 2.26 -10.31 14.39
N CYS A 353 3.42 -9.92 13.85
CA CYS A 353 3.55 -9.63 12.41
C CYS A 353 3.13 -10.84 11.56
N LYS A 354 3.61 -12.04 11.89
CA LYS A 354 3.24 -13.29 11.19
C LYS A 354 1.73 -13.56 11.24
N LYS A 355 1.09 -13.36 12.39
CA LYS A 355 -0.36 -13.52 12.53
C LYS A 355 -1.15 -12.53 11.69
N LEU A 356 -0.72 -11.27 11.64
CA LEU A 356 -1.37 -10.23 10.82
C LEU A 356 -1.28 -10.57 9.33
N VAL A 357 -0.10 -10.99 8.86
CA VAL A 357 0.08 -11.45 7.48
C VAL A 357 -0.78 -12.68 7.18
N GLN A 358 -0.73 -13.70 8.03
CA GLN A 358 -1.56 -14.90 7.86
C GLN A 358 -3.07 -14.59 7.83
N LEU A 359 -3.53 -13.65 8.66
CA LEU A 359 -4.92 -13.21 8.63
C LEU A 359 -5.27 -12.59 7.28
N SER A 360 -4.44 -11.69 6.75
CA SER A 360 -4.67 -11.07 5.45
C SER A 360 -4.65 -12.10 4.31
N VAL A 361 -3.70 -13.04 4.32
CA VAL A 361 -3.63 -14.16 3.36
C VAL A 361 -4.89 -15.03 3.45
N SER A 362 -5.35 -15.36 4.67
CA SER A 362 -6.56 -16.16 4.88
C SER A 362 -7.84 -15.48 4.37
N ARG A 363 -7.83 -14.14 4.29
CA ARG A 363 -8.89 -13.31 3.69
C ARG A 363 -8.73 -13.09 2.19
N GLY A 364 -7.79 -13.81 1.57
CA GLY A 364 -7.59 -13.81 0.13
C GLY A 364 -6.74 -12.65 -0.39
N SER A 365 -5.90 -12.03 0.44
CA SER A 365 -4.87 -11.13 -0.09
C SER A 365 -3.97 -11.89 -1.06
N SER A 366 -3.66 -11.25 -2.18
CA SER A 366 -2.79 -11.79 -3.21
C SER A 366 -1.58 -10.89 -3.49
N ASP A 367 -1.50 -9.75 -2.80
CA ASP A 367 -0.38 -8.82 -2.91
C ASP A 367 0.79 -9.26 -2.01
N ASP A 368 1.92 -8.60 -2.18
CA ASP A 368 2.98 -8.62 -1.19
C ASP A 368 2.48 -7.96 0.10
N ILE A 369 2.88 -8.50 1.24
CA ILE A 369 2.41 -8.04 2.55
C ILE A 369 3.63 -7.80 3.41
N SER A 370 3.85 -6.57 3.82
CA SER A 370 4.90 -6.18 4.75
C SER A 370 4.30 -5.58 6.01
N VAL A 371 4.67 -6.11 7.17
CA VAL A 371 4.19 -5.62 8.47
C VAL A 371 5.37 -5.42 9.39
N MET A 372 5.53 -4.20 9.88
CA MET A 372 6.54 -3.81 10.86
C MET A 372 5.87 -3.32 12.13
N LEU A 373 6.26 -3.91 13.26
CA LEU A 373 5.87 -3.50 14.61
C LEU A 373 7.04 -2.82 15.30
N ILE A 374 6.79 -1.64 15.88
CA ILE A 374 7.80 -0.82 16.57
C ILE A 374 7.32 -0.57 18.00
N GLN A 375 8.10 -0.99 18.99
CA GLN A 375 7.83 -0.82 20.41
C GLN A 375 8.23 0.59 20.85
N LEU A 376 7.23 1.47 21.03
CA LEU A 376 7.48 2.90 21.27
C LEU A 376 8.04 3.19 22.67
N ARG A 377 7.72 2.33 23.65
CA ARG A 377 8.23 2.45 25.03
C ARG A 377 9.75 2.41 25.14
N ASN A 378 10.44 1.83 24.16
CA ASN A 378 11.90 1.78 24.14
C ASN A 378 12.52 3.17 23.87
N TYR A 379 11.74 4.11 23.32
CA TYR A 379 12.19 5.42 22.88
C TYR A 379 11.73 6.58 23.76
N ILE A 380 11.07 6.30 24.90
CA ILE A 380 10.70 7.28 25.94
C ILE A 380 11.88 7.53 26.87
#